data_AF-A0AAJ5LCX6-F1
#
_entry.id   AF-A0AAJ5LCX6-F1
#
_cell.length_a   1.000
_cell.length_b   1.000
_cell.length_c   1.000
_cell.angle_alpha   90.00
_cell.angle_beta   90.00
_cell.angle_gamma   90.00
#
_symmetry.space_group_name_H-M   'P 1'
#
loop_
_entity.id
_entity.type
_entity.pdbx_description
1 polymer ?
#
loop_
_entity_poly.entity_id
_entity_poly.type
_entity_poly.pdbx_seq_one_letter_code
_entity_poly.pdbx_strand_id
1 'polypeptide(L)'
;MNIKRLFYCLYVLVWSSLRVCAAVLLLVPVLAVIDMVWQGEPWNRRERITADPIVCGKISGVVYEFPRSYFPFWPEYEGKSSFDSGFVNNKKGCDANLVSVLLSMTWPGLVPADDRLVFQQGLEHEGLLVAVSPVTAREGDL
;
A
#
# COMPACT_ATOMS: atom_id res chain seq x y z
N MET A 1 -6.74 -67.99 -27.09
CA MET A 1 -6.88 -66.92 -26.07
C MET A 1 -8.36 -66.60 -25.93
N ASN A 2 -8.93 -66.72 -24.72
CA ASN A 2 -10.38 -66.79 -24.50
C ASN A 2 -11.01 -65.38 -24.58
N ILE A 3 -11.91 -65.16 -25.55
CA ILE A 3 -12.42 -63.82 -25.92
C ILE A 3 -13.04 -63.08 -24.73
N LYS A 4 -13.67 -63.81 -23.81
CA LYS A 4 -14.26 -63.28 -22.57
C LYS A 4 -13.22 -62.68 -21.63
N ARG A 5 -12.02 -63.25 -21.59
CA ARG A 5 -10.90 -62.77 -20.76
C ARG A 5 -10.30 -61.48 -21.33
N LEU A 6 -10.30 -61.33 -22.66
CA LEU A 6 -9.90 -60.09 -23.33
C LEU A 6 -10.85 -58.94 -23.00
N PHE A 7 -12.16 -59.16 -23.10
CA PHE A 7 -13.17 -58.14 -22.77
C PHE A 7 -13.12 -57.72 -21.29
N TYR A 8 -12.88 -58.67 -20.38
CA TYR A 8 -12.71 -58.36 -18.96
C TYR A 8 -11.47 -57.50 -18.69
N CYS A 9 -10.32 -57.85 -19.28
CA CYS A 9 -9.10 -57.05 -19.16
C CYS A 9 -9.28 -55.64 -19.74
N LEU A 10 -9.92 -55.51 -20.90
CA LEU A 10 -10.23 -54.21 -21.50
C LEU A 10 -11.13 -53.37 -20.60
N TYR A 11 -12.18 -53.98 -20.02
CA TYR A 11 -13.08 -53.30 -19.10
C TYR A 11 -12.34 -52.78 -17.85
N VAL A 12 -11.51 -53.61 -17.23
CA VAL A 12 -10.72 -53.22 -16.04
C VAL A 12 -9.74 -52.09 -16.38
N LEU A 13 -9.07 -52.16 -17.52
CA LEU A 13 -8.15 -51.11 -17.98
C LEU A 13 -8.88 -49.79 -18.22
N VAL A 14 -9.98 -49.81 -18.98
CA VAL A 14 -10.78 -48.61 -19.26
C VAL A 14 -11.34 -47.99 -17.97
N TRP A 15 -11.88 -48.83 -17.08
CA TRP A 15 -12.45 -48.37 -15.82
C TRP A 15 -11.41 -47.79 -14.85
N SER A 16 -10.23 -48.42 -14.80
CA SER A 16 -9.10 -47.91 -14.02
C SER A 16 -8.61 -46.57 -14.56
N SER A 17 -8.45 -46.44 -15.88
CA SER A 17 -8.04 -45.19 -16.53
C SER A 17 -9.04 -44.07 -16.29
N LEU A 18 -10.35 -44.36 -16.36
CA LEU A 18 -11.40 -43.37 -16.11
C LEU A 18 -11.35 -42.81 -14.69
N ARG A 19 -11.08 -43.65 -13.68
CA ARG A 19 -10.94 -43.22 -12.28
C ARG A 19 -9.73 -42.32 -12.07
N VAL A 20 -8.60 -42.66 -12.70
CA VAL A 20 -7.39 -41.84 -12.64
C VAL A 20 -7.62 -40.48 -13.31
N CYS A 21 -8.24 -40.45 -14.49
CA CYS A 21 -8.57 -39.19 -15.17
C CYS A 21 -9.51 -38.31 -14.34
N ALA A 22 -10.53 -38.89 -13.70
CA ALA A 22 -11.44 -38.16 -12.82
C ALA A 22 -10.72 -37.58 -11.60
N ALA A 23 -9.81 -38.34 -10.98
CA ALA A 23 -9.00 -37.86 -9.86
C ALA A 23 -8.09 -36.70 -10.27
N VAL A 24 -7.43 -36.79 -11.42
CA VAL A 24 -6.56 -35.72 -11.94
C VAL A 24 -7.37 -34.45 -12.22
N LEU A 25 -8.53 -34.56 -12.88
CA LEU A 25 -9.39 -33.41 -13.19
C LEU A 25 -9.90 -32.69 -11.94
N LEU A 26 -10.07 -33.40 -10.82
CA LEU A 26 -10.47 -32.79 -9.55
C LEU A 26 -9.29 -32.20 -8.77
N LEU A 27 -8.11 -32.82 -8.84
CA LEU A 27 -6.94 -32.40 -8.05
C LEU A 27 -6.21 -31.19 -8.67
N VAL A 28 -6.11 -31.13 -10.00
CA VAL A 28 -5.42 -30.02 -10.70
C VAL A 28 -5.98 -28.64 -10.35
N PRO A 29 -7.30 -28.36 -10.40
CA PRO A 29 -7.81 -27.04 -10.06
C PRO A 29 -7.62 -26.70 -8.57
N VAL A 30 -7.70 -27.70 -7.68
CA VAL A 30 -7.46 -27.51 -6.24
C VAL A 30 -6.01 -27.10 -5.98
N LEU A 31 -5.06 -27.79 -6.60
CA LEU A 31 -3.64 -27.44 -6.48
C LEU A 31 -3.34 -26.06 -7.10
N ALA A 32 -3.98 -25.70 -8.22
CA ALA A 32 -3.82 -24.38 -8.82
C ALA A 32 -4.36 -23.25 -7.93
N VAL A 33 -5.48 -23.46 -7.22
CA VAL A 33 -6.00 -22.49 -6.24
C VAL A 33 -5.06 -22.37 -5.04
N ILE A 34 -4.53 -23.49 -4.54
CA ILE A 34 -3.56 -23.49 -3.44
C ILE A 34 -2.29 -22.72 -3.87
N ASP A 35 -1.75 -22.99 -5.05
CA ASP A 35 -0.60 -22.26 -5.60
C ASP A 35 -0.89 -20.76 -5.80
N MET A 36 -2.08 -20.41 -6.31
CA MET A 36 -2.50 -19.01 -6.44
C MET A 36 -2.60 -18.29 -5.08
N VAL A 37 -3.04 -18.98 -4.03
CA VAL A 37 -3.10 -18.43 -2.67
C VAL A 37 -1.71 -18.33 -2.04
N TRP A 38 -0.82 -19.30 -2.30
CA TRP A 38 0.57 -19.28 -1.81
C TRP A 38 1.44 -18.24 -2.54
N GLN A 39 1.31 -18.11 -3.85
CA GLN A 39 1.99 -17.09 -4.65
C GLN A 39 1.32 -15.73 -4.58
N GLY A 40 0.07 -15.70 -4.13
CA GLY A 40 -0.62 -14.50 -3.70
C GLY A 40 -0.06 -14.01 -2.37
N GLU A 41 1.24 -13.71 -2.31
CA GLU A 41 1.80 -12.87 -1.26
C GLU A 41 1.24 -11.45 -1.47
N PRO A 42 0.32 -10.93 -0.61
CA PRO A 42 -0.18 -9.57 -0.76
C PRO A 42 0.88 -8.50 -0.41
N TRP A 43 2.13 -8.91 -0.16
CA TRP A 43 3.18 -8.13 0.50
C TRP A 43 4.33 -7.72 -0.40
N ASN A 44 4.31 -8.06 -1.70
CA ASN A 44 5.34 -7.58 -2.63
C ASN A 44 5.09 -6.11 -3.08
N ARG A 45 4.76 -5.25 -2.10
CA ARG A 45 4.64 -3.79 -2.22
C ARG A 45 6.01 -3.10 -2.31
N ARG A 46 7.12 -3.83 -2.22
CA ARG A 46 8.47 -3.24 -2.14
C ARG A 46 9.05 -2.75 -3.47
N GLU A 47 8.42 -3.04 -4.61
CA GLU A 47 8.82 -2.45 -5.89
C GLU A 47 7.80 -1.42 -6.37
N ARG A 48 7.74 -0.30 -5.66
CA ARG A 48 7.25 0.95 -6.25
C ARG A 48 8.23 2.08 -5.95
N ILE A 49 9.51 1.86 -6.26
CA ILE A 49 10.48 2.94 -6.49
C ILE A 49 10.25 3.48 -7.90
N THR A 50 9.02 3.87 -8.22
CA THR A 50 8.79 4.97 -9.15
C THR A 50 8.93 6.20 -8.27
N ALA A 51 9.87 7.12 -8.58
CA ALA A 51 10.15 8.31 -7.78
C ALA A 51 8.89 8.81 -7.06
N ASP A 52 8.91 8.69 -5.73
CA ASP A 52 7.76 9.02 -4.89
C ASP A 52 7.31 10.45 -5.21
N PRO A 53 6.02 10.70 -5.51
CA PRO A 53 5.57 12.04 -5.87
C PRO A 53 6.04 13.07 -4.85
N ILE A 54 6.59 14.19 -5.30
CA ILE A 54 7.11 15.22 -4.39
C ILE A 54 5.98 16.16 -3.99
N VAL A 55 5.87 16.42 -2.69
CA VAL A 55 5.08 17.51 -2.11
C VAL A 55 6.04 18.66 -1.82
N CYS A 56 5.74 19.86 -2.32
CA CYS A 56 6.59 21.03 -2.11
C CYS A 56 5.80 22.28 -1.75
N GLY A 57 6.45 23.19 -1.03
CA GLY A 57 5.90 24.49 -0.66
C GLY A 57 6.89 25.33 0.15
N LYS A 58 6.53 26.58 0.42
CA LYS A 58 7.36 27.54 1.14
C LYS A 58 7.00 27.57 2.62
N ILE A 59 8.00 27.44 3.49
CA ILE A 59 7.89 27.72 4.92
C ILE A 59 8.87 28.84 5.21
N SER A 60 8.37 29.96 5.75
CA SER A 60 9.18 31.16 6.03
C SER A 60 10.01 31.63 4.82
N GLY A 61 9.42 31.58 3.62
CA GLY A 61 10.06 32.01 2.36
C GLY A 61 11.02 31.01 1.72
N VAL A 62 11.36 29.91 2.41
CA VAL A 62 12.24 28.85 1.89
C VAL A 62 11.41 27.71 1.34
N VAL A 63 11.75 27.22 0.14
CA VAL A 63 11.07 26.07 -0.48
C VAL A 63 11.57 24.77 0.16
N TYR A 64 10.63 23.95 0.61
CA TYR A 64 10.88 22.60 1.09
C TYR A 64 10.23 21.59 0.15
N GLU A 65 10.91 20.46 -0.03
CA GLU A 65 10.45 19.32 -0.81
C GLU A 65 10.43 18.09 0.08
N PHE A 66 9.31 17.40 0.08
CA PHE A 66 9.06 16.23 0.91
C PHE A 66 8.54 15.09 0.03
N PRO A 67 9.01 13.85 0.20
CA PRO A 67 8.42 12.70 -0.48
C PRO A 67 7.00 12.45 0.03
N ARG A 68 6.05 12.15 -0.86
CA ARG A 68 4.64 11.92 -0.51
C ARG A 68 4.44 10.75 0.45
N SER A 69 5.32 9.76 0.44
CA SER A 69 5.29 8.60 1.33
C SER A 69 5.35 8.96 2.81
N TYR A 70 5.89 10.13 3.18
CA TYR A 70 5.87 10.59 4.57
C TYR A 70 4.53 11.20 4.99
N PHE A 71 3.56 11.39 4.10
CA PHE A 71 2.32 12.13 4.39
C PHE A 71 1.14 11.18 4.64
N PRO A 72 0.80 10.89 5.91
CA PRO A 72 -0.46 10.22 6.22
C PRO A 72 -1.67 11.07 5.82
N PHE A 73 -1.53 12.39 5.89
CA PHE A 73 -2.55 13.37 5.53
C PHE A 73 -2.05 14.35 4.47
N TRP A 74 -2.95 15.04 3.79
CA TRP A 74 -2.55 16.09 2.85
C TRP A 74 -1.87 17.27 3.57
N PRO A 75 -0.94 17.99 2.89
CA PRO A 75 -0.34 19.22 3.42
C PRO A 75 -1.37 20.36 3.51
N GLU A 76 -1.23 21.21 4.52
CA GLU A 76 -2.02 22.44 4.66
C GLU A 76 -1.27 23.61 4.00
N TYR A 77 -1.84 24.13 2.92
CA TYR A 77 -1.37 25.37 2.29
C TYR A 77 -2.20 26.56 2.74
N GLU A 78 -1.64 27.76 2.59
CA GLU A 78 -2.39 29.01 2.84
C GLU A 78 -3.69 29.06 2.02
N GLY A 79 -4.77 29.48 2.66
CA GLY A 79 -6.12 29.52 2.09
C GLY A 79 -7.15 28.95 3.05
N LYS A 80 -8.05 28.10 2.52
CA LYS A 80 -9.08 27.41 3.31
C LYS A 80 -8.49 26.23 4.07
N SER A 81 -9.03 25.89 5.23
CA SER A 81 -8.63 24.69 5.96
C SER A 81 -9.08 23.43 5.21
N SER A 82 -8.41 22.29 5.41
CA SER A 82 -8.91 21.00 4.90
C SER A 82 -10.31 20.60 5.33
N PHE A 83 -10.80 21.19 6.42
CA PHE A 83 -12.16 20.96 6.90
C PHE A 83 -13.21 21.84 6.19
N ASP A 84 -12.77 22.83 5.42
CA ASP A 84 -13.63 23.78 4.73
C ASP A 84 -13.93 23.37 3.28
N SER A 85 -15.13 23.72 2.82
CA SER A 85 -15.51 23.54 1.42
C SER A 85 -14.64 24.38 0.48
N GLY A 86 -14.03 23.73 -0.50
CA GLY A 86 -13.14 24.38 -1.46
C GLY A 86 -11.66 24.39 -1.10
N PHE A 87 -11.23 23.70 -0.04
CA PHE A 87 -9.81 23.41 0.25
C PHE A 87 -9.01 22.97 -0.98
N VAL A 88 -9.63 22.12 -1.81
CA VAL A 88 -9.00 21.57 -3.01
C VAL A 88 -8.54 22.64 -4.00
N ASN A 89 -9.13 23.84 -3.94
CA ASN A 89 -8.83 24.99 -4.80
C ASN A 89 -7.74 25.92 -4.23
N ASN A 90 -7.21 25.65 -3.03
CA ASN A 90 -6.07 26.41 -2.52
C ASN A 90 -4.89 26.32 -3.50
N LYS A 91 -4.05 27.36 -3.48
CA LYS A 91 -2.79 27.35 -4.22
C LYS A 91 -1.90 26.24 -3.66
N LYS A 92 -1.31 25.41 -4.53
CA LYS A 92 -0.45 24.27 -4.17
C LYS A 92 0.85 24.30 -4.96
N GLY A 93 1.83 23.53 -4.49
CA GLY A 93 3.13 23.39 -5.15
C GLY A 93 4.17 24.36 -4.60
N CYS A 94 5.35 24.38 -5.23
CA CYS A 94 6.56 24.92 -4.62
C CYS A 94 6.51 26.45 -4.43
N ASP A 95 5.62 27.13 -5.16
CA ASP A 95 5.35 28.56 -5.03
C ASP A 95 4.21 28.92 -4.07
N ALA A 96 3.59 27.93 -3.44
CA ALA A 96 2.57 28.12 -2.41
C ALA A 96 3.22 28.07 -1.03
N ASN A 97 2.68 28.81 -0.07
CA ASN A 97 3.11 28.78 1.32
C ASN A 97 2.41 27.63 2.06
N LEU A 98 3.16 26.92 2.89
CA LEU A 98 2.66 25.87 3.78
C LEU A 98 2.33 26.49 5.15
N VAL A 99 1.13 26.18 5.65
CA VAL A 99 0.69 26.50 7.01
C VAL A 99 1.19 25.42 7.96
N SER A 100 1.01 24.16 7.59
CA SER A 100 1.53 23.02 8.34
C SER A 100 1.67 21.78 7.47
N VAL A 101 2.61 20.92 7.84
CA VAL A 101 2.73 19.57 7.30
C VAL A 101 2.77 18.59 8.45
N LEU A 102 2.15 17.43 8.26
CA LEU A 102 2.16 16.33 9.23
C LEU A 102 2.80 15.12 8.56
N LEU A 103 3.95 14.72 9.07
CA LEU A 103 4.76 13.62 8.54
C LEU A 103 4.67 12.40 9.45
N SER A 104 4.64 11.20 8.88
CA SER A 104 4.72 9.93 9.59
C SER A 104 5.95 9.15 9.17
N MET A 105 6.70 8.70 10.17
CA MET A 105 7.94 7.97 9.97
C MET A 105 8.12 6.91 11.06
N THR A 106 8.88 5.88 10.76
CA THR A 106 9.27 4.85 11.74
C THR A 106 10.32 5.38 12.71
N TRP A 107 10.36 4.84 13.92
CA TRP A 107 11.41 5.10 14.90
C TRP A 107 12.21 3.82 15.17
N PRO A 108 13.55 3.88 15.25
CA PRO A 108 14.45 5.03 15.10
C PRO A 108 14.93 5.28 13.66
N GLY A 109 14.45 4.50 12.69
CA GLY A 109 14.95 4.56 11.30
C GLY A 109 14.61 5.83 10.54
N LEU A 110 13.59 6.59 10.98
CA LEU A 110 13.08 7.81 10.33
C LEU A 110 12.70 7.63 8.86
N VAL A 111 12.40 6.38 8.44
CA VAL A 111 11.89 6.07 7.10
C VAL A 111 10.36 6.20 7.06
N PRO A 112 9.71 6.39 5.90
CA PRO A 112 8.27 6.56 5.82
C PRO A 112 7.52 5.42 6.52
N ALA A 113 6.52 5.77 7.32
CA ALA A 113 5.65 4.78 7.97
C ALA A 113 4.57 4.27 7.01
N ASP A 114 3.99 3.10 7.29
CA ASP A 114 2.83 2.61 6.52
C ASP A 114 1.57 3.37 6.94
N ASP A 115 1.01 4.16 6.03
CA ASP A 115 -0.22 4.93 6.24
C ASP A 115 -1.36 4.09 6.84
N ARG A 116 -1.50 2.82 6.43
CA ARG A 116 -2.57 1.96 6.97
C ARG A 116 -2.45 1.76 8.48
N LEU A 117 -1.23 1.60 8.98
CA LEU A 117 -0.99 1.41 10.41
C LEU A 117 -1.33 2.69 11.18
N VAL A 118 -1.00 3.86 10.62
CA VAL A 118 -1.33 5.17 11.20
C VAL A 118 -2.85 5.31 11.40
N PHE A 119 -3.65 4.96 10.38
CA PHE A 119 -5.11 5.08 10.43
C PHE A 119 -5.81 4.02 11.29
N GLN A 120 -5.26 2.80 11.35
CA GLN A 120 -5.88 1.69 12.09
C GLN A 120 -5.53 1.68 13.57
N GLN A 121 -4.29 2.03 13.91
CA GLN A 121 -3.73 1.85 15.26
C GLN A 121 -3.43 3.17 15.96
N GLY A 122 -3.66 4.33 15.32
CA GLY A 122 -3.69 5.63 15.98
C GLY A 122 -2.46 5.95 16.83
N LEU A 123 -1.27 5.93 16.23
CA LEU A 123 0.03 6.26 16.86
C LEU A 123 0.61 5.26 17.88
N GLU A 124 -0.07 4.16 18.23
CA GLU A 124 0.41 3.29 19.32
C GLU A 124 1.72 2.53 19.00
N HIS A 125 2.16 2.43 17.74
CA HIS A 125 3.18 1.46 17.34
C HIS A 125 4.37 2.13 16.63
N GLU A 126 5.50 2.22 17.34
CA GLU A 126 6.90 2.33 16.84
C GLU A 126 7.22 3.44 15.81
N GLY A 127 6.34 4.41 15.61
CA GLY A 127 6.51 5.52 14.68
C GLY A 127 6.43 6.89 15.36
N LEU A 128 6.90 7.91 14.65
CA LEU A 128 6.79 9.32 15.00
C LEU A 128 5.81 10.01 14.04
N LEU A 129 4.88 10.78 14.60
CA LEU A 129 4.22 11.86 13.85
C LEU A 129 4.93 13.18 14.15
N VAL A 130 5.39 13.83 13.10
CA VAL A 130 6.11 15.11 13.18
C VAL A 130 5.26 16.17 12.49
N ALA A 131 4.79 17.14 13.26
CA ALA A 131 4.15 18.33 12.74
C ALA A 131 5.19 19.43 12.55
N VAL A 132 5.26 20.00 11.35
CA VAL A 132 6.11 21.16 11.05
C VAL A 132 5.22 22.32 10.66
N SER A 133 5.37 23.43 11.37
CA SER A 133 4.70 24.70 11.08
C SER A 133 5.68 25.85 11.30
N PRO A 134 5.53 26.96 10.55
CA PRO A 134 6.33 28.15 10.81
C PRO A 134 5.99 28.70 12.19
N VAL A 135 7.03 29.09 12.95
CA VAL A 135 6.85 29.82 14.20
C VAL A 135 6.44 31.25 13.85
N THR A 136 5.19 31.60 14.17
CA THR A 136 4.71 32.97 14.05
C THR A 136 5.04 33.72 15.32
N ALA A 137 6.30 34.10 15.52
CA ALA A 137 6.64 35.10 16.54
C ALA A 137 6.25 36.48 16.00
N ARG A 138 5.56 37.30 16.82
CA ARG A 138 5.40 38.72 16.50
C ARG A 138 6.66 39.43 17.01
N GLU A 139 7.09 40.47 16.29
CA GLU A 139 8.15 41.38 16.75
C GLU A 139 7.76 41.90 18.15
N GLY A 140 8.45 41.44 19.21
CA GLY A 140 8.16 41.77 20.62
C GLY A 140 7.90 40.60 21.58
N ASP A 141 7.87 39.34 21.10
CA ASP A 141 7.65 38.14 21.94
C ASP A 141 8.97 37.50 22.49
N LEU A 142 10.14 38.09 22.23
CA LEU A 142 11.47 37.68 22.71
C LEU A 142 12.18 38.84 23.41
#